data_AF-A0A9N8YVK5-F1
#
_entry.id   AF-A0A9N8YVK5-F1
#
_cell.length_a   1.000
_cell.length_b   1.000
_cell.length_c   1.000
_cell.angle_alpha   90.00
_cell.angle_beta   90.00
_cell.angle_gamma   90.00
#
_symmetry.space_group_name_H-M   'P 1'
#
loop_
_entity.id
_entity.type
_entity.pdbx_description
1 polymer ?
#
loop_
_entity_poly.entity_id
_entity_poly.type
_entity_poly.pdbx_seq_one_letter_code
_entity_poly.pdbx_strand_id
1 'polypeptide(L)'
;MDNKTKKHPHQKPLQLQKILIESVSNPGEVIVDPAAGGYSVLDACLLSNRNFLGCDIEGEDGSYARVFDNGQLGALISRVQSASISSGIELEGLIIEKSDLFLVQTVEEMESLLTNGEKFDKKTYLIPKKVVKNSPKFRFKYEPDYLILKKETKTLYITELKDGDNFDTKKSSGEAESLRQFKNHISENVPYKTLILVCCFNQTDKKKIIKGFKNKIKPEEAFTGQEFCELIELLKIEECRKIILEILQTKGERL
;
A
#
# COMPACT_ATOMS: atom_id res chain seq x y z
N MET A 1 -29.54 29.92 16.38
CA MET A 1 -28.16 30.23 16.82
C MET A 1 -27.33 30.37 15.57
N ASP A 2 -26.60 31.47 15.43
CA ASP A 2 -25.97 31.83 14.15
C ASP A 2 -24.69 31.04 13.91
N ASN A 3 -24.65 30.28 12.82
CA ASN A 3 -23.49 29.49 12.45
C ASN A 3 -22.42 30.39 11.81
N LYS A 4 -21.67 31.11 12.65
CA LYS A 4 -20.64 32.07 12.24
C LYS A 4 -19.44 31.35 11.60
N THR A 5 -19.50 31.16 10.29
CA THR A 5 -18.33 30.88 9.45
C THR A 5 -17.22 31.90 9.76
N LYS A 6 -16.03 31.45 10.16
CA LYS A 6 -14.86 32.33 10.39
C LYS A 6 -14.49 33.04 9.08
N LYS A 7 -14.92 34.28 8.93
CA LYS A 7 -14.60 35.10 7.76
C LYS A 7 -13.16 35.59 7.90
N HIS A 8 -12.23 35.02 7.13
CA HIS A 8 -10.83 35.48 7.14
C HIS A 8 -10.78 36.96 6.72
N PRO A 9 -10.09 37.85 7.46
CA PRO A 9 -10.26 39.31 7.33
C PRO A 9 -9.84 39.90 5.99
N HIS A 10 -9.13 39.15 5.14
CA HIS A 10 -8.58 39.60 3.86
C HIS A 10 -8.91 38.68 2.66
N GLN A 11 -9.96 37.86 2.75
CA GLN A 11 -10.33 36.96 1.64
C GLN A 11 -10.78 37.76 0.40
N LYS A 12 -10.00 37.69 -0.69
CA LYS A 12 -10.32 38.33 -1.97
C LYS A 12 -11.64 37.79 -2.55
N PRO A 13 -12.51 38.60 -3.17
CA PRO A 13 -13.77 38.10 -3.74
C PRO A 13 -13.55 37.00 -4.78
N LEU A 14 -14.24 35.87 -4.64
CA LEU A 14 -14.12 34.70 -5.53
C LEU A 14 -14.36 35.06 -7.01
N GLN A 15 -15.36 35.91 -7.27
CA GLN A 15 -15.72 36.35 -8.61
C GLN A 15 -14.60 37.19 -9.28
N LEU A 16 -13.81 37.94 -8.50
CA LEU A 16 -12.64 38.67 -9.01
C LEU A 16 -11.50 37.71 -9.37
N GLN A 17 -11.29 36.65 -8.58
CA GLN A 17 -10.31 35.61 -8.86
C GLN A 17 -10.68 34.85 -10.15
N LYS A 18 -11.98 34.52 -10.33
CA LYS A 18 -12.49 33.91 -11.56
C LYS A 18 -12.24 34.76 -12.80
N ILE A 19 -12.56 36.07 -12.75
CA ILE A 19 -12.32 37.02 -13.86
C ILE A 19 -10.82 37.12 -14.21
N LEU A 20 -9.93 37.07 -13.20
CA LEU A 20 -8.48 37.06 -13.40
C LEU A 20 -8.03 35.78 -14.11
N ILE A 21 -8.45 34.60 -13.64
CA ILE A 21 -8.13 33.31 -14.27
C ILE A 21 -8.66 33.26 -15.71
N GLU A 22 -9.88 33.73 -15.94
CA GLU A 22 -10.52 33.72 -17.26
C GLU A 22 -9.91 34.69 -18.28
N SER A 23 -9.14 35.69 -17.83
CA SER A 23 -8.47 36.65 -18.71
C SER A 23 -6.99 36.32 -18.99
N VAL A 24 -6.39 35.35 -18.28
CA VAL A 24 -4.96 34.99 -18.42
C VAL A 24 -4.71 33.50 -18.74
N SER A 25 -5.77 32.71 -18.95
CA SER A 25 -5.67 31.27 -19.28
C SER A 25 -6.82 30.82 -20.18
N ASN A 26 -6.70 29.63 -20.78
CA ASN A 26 -7.77 28.92 -21.49
C ASN A 26 -8.37 27.79 -20.61
N PRO A 27 -9.61 27.32 -20.89
CA PRO A 27 -10.16 26.13 -20.24
C PRO A 27 -9.24 24.91 -20.42
N GLY A 28 -9.09 24.12 -19.35
CA GLY A 28 -8.19 22.97 -19.28
C GLY A 28 -6.72 23.28 -18.96
N GLU A 29 -6.27 24.53 -19.02
CA GLU A 29 -4.92 24.91 -18.58
C GLU A 29 -4.75 24.84 -17.06
N VAL A 30 -3.50 24.76 -16.59
CA VAL A 30 -3.16 24.62 -15.16
C VAL A 30 -2.82 25.99 -14.57
N ILE A 31 -3.54 26.39 -13.52
CA ILE A 31 -3.23 27.53 -12.66
C ILE A 31 -2.40 27.04 -11.47
N VAL A 32 -1.30 27.73 -11.17
CA VAL A 32 -0.40 27.38 -10.06
C VAL A 32 -0.49 28.42 -8.95
N ASP A 33 -0.77 28.00 -7.72
CA ASP A 33 -0.80 28.86 -6.52
C ASP A 33 -0.09 28.19 -5.32
N PRO A 34 1.20 28.49 -5.09
CA PRO A 34 1.99 27.88 -4.02
C PRO A 34 1.77 28.53 -2.64
N ALA A 35 0.78 29.42 -2.49
CA ALA A 35 0.40 30.06 -1.23
C ALA A 35 -1.13 30.23 -1.15
N ALA A 36 -1.85 29.14 -1.39
CA ALA A 36 -3.27 29.11 -1.70
C ALA A 36 -4.19 29.51 -0.53
N GLY A 37 -3.69 29.48 0.72
CA GLY A 37 -4.42 29.83 1.94
C GLY A 37 -5.77 29.14 2.08
N GLY A 38 -6.85 29.89 1.89
CA GLY A 38 -8.23 29.39 1.92
C GLY A 38 -8.65 28.55 0.69
N TYR A 39 -7.75 28.34 -0.29
CA TYR A 39 -7.98 27.65 -1.57
C TYR A 39 -9.04 28.31 -2.49
N SER A 40 -9.31 29.61 -2.33
CA SER A 40 -10.30 30.31 -3.19
C SER A 40 -9.87 30.42 -4.66
N VAL A 41 -8.58 30.24 -4.98
CA VAL A 41 -8.10 30.16 -6.37
C VAL A 41 -8.48 28.82 -6.99
N LEU A 42 -8.46 27.72 -6.24
CA LEU A 42 -9.00 26.42 -6.66
C LEU A 42 -10.51 26.51 -6.93
N ASP A 43 -11.28 27.11 -6.03
CA ASP A 43 -12.72 27.35 -6.22
C ASP A 43 -12.98 28.12 -7.53
N ALA A 44 -12.16 29.13 -7.83
CA ALA A 44 -12.24 29.92 -9.05
C ALA A 44 -11.81 29.15 -10.31
N CYS A 45 -10.83 28.23 -10.21
CA CYS A 45 -10.43 27.34 -11.30
C CYS A 45 -11.56 26.36 -11.66
N LEU A 46 -12.18 25.73 -10.66
CA LEU A 46 -13.32 24.83 -10.85
C LEU A 46 -14.49 25.54 -11.53
N LEU A 47 -14.87 26.74 -11.03
CA LEU A 47 -15.91 27.58 -11.63
C LEU A 47 -15.60 28.11 -13.04
N SER A 48 -14.34 28.01 -13.50
CA SER A 48 -13.91 28.42 -14.84
C SER A 48 -13.40 27.26 -15.71
N ASN A 49 -13.55 25.99 -15.26
CA ASN A 49 -13.05 24.81 -15.98
C ASN A 49 -11.53 24.89 -16.29
N ARG A 50 -10.73 25.31 -15.31
CA ARG A 50 -9.25 25.23 -15.31
C ARG A 50 -8.78 24.17 -14.32
N ASN A 51 -7.62 23.58 -14.59
CA ASN A 51 -6.92 22.72 -13.64
C ASN A 51 -6.17 23.59 -12.61
N PHE A 52 -5.94 23.04 -11.42
CA PHE A 52 -5.27 23.75 -10.31
C PHE A 52 -4.15 22.91 -9.71
N LEU A 53 -3.03 23.56 -9.39
CA LEU A 53 -1.90 22.98 -8.64
C LEU A 53 -1.46 23.98 -7.56
N GLY A 54 -1.62 23.63 -6.29
CA GLY A 54 -1.29 24.56 -5.22
C GLY A 54 -1.22 23.94 -3.85
N CYS A 55 -0.62 24.68 -2.93
CA CYS A 55 -0.39 24.28 -1.54
C CYS A 55 -0.41 25.52 -0.63
N ASP A 56 -0.38 25.28 0.68
CA ASP A 56 -0.09 26.28 1.69
C ASP A 56 0.79 25.67 2.79
N ILE A 57 1.37 26.51 3.65
CA ILE A 57 2.26 26.10 4.75
C ILE A 57 1.45 25.73 6.00
N GLU A 58 0.28 26.32 6.23
CA GLU A 58 -0.55 26.09 7.43
C GLU A 58 -1.90 25.41 7.09
N GLY A 59 -1.88 24.08 6.91
CA GLY A 59 -2.98 23.29 6.38
C GLY A 59 -3.66 22.30 7.34
N GLU A 60 -4.40 22.78 8.34
CA GLU A 60 -5.32 21.93 9.14
C GLU A 60 -6.79 22.01 8.67
N ASP A 61 -7.30 23.18 8.25
CA ASP A 61 -8.75 23.43 8.08
C ASP A 61 -9.30 23.17 6.64
N GLY A 62 -9.39 21.88 6.29
CA GLY A 62 -10.53 21.36 5.51
C GLY A 62 -10.67 21.74 4.03
N SER A 63 -9.58 21.97 3.29
CA SER A 63 -9.61 22.20 1.83
C SER A 63 -10.29 21.04 1.07
N TYR A 64 -9.78 19.82 1.23
CA TYR A 64 -10.29 18.63 0.55
C TYR A 64 -11.71 18.21 0.97
N ALA A 65 -12.17 18.66 2.14
CA ALA A 65 -13.55 18.41 2.57
C ALA A 65 -14.57 19.08 1.66
N ARG A 66 -14.20 20.23 1.06
CA ARG A 66 -15.01 20.97 0.08
C ARG A 66 -14.88 20.36 -1.32
N VAL A 67 -13.67 19.95 -1.71
CA VAL A 67 -13.37 19.34 -3.03
C VAL A 67 -14.13 18.01 -3.24
N PHE A 68 -14.27 17.20 -2.20
CA PHE A 68 -14.90 15.88 -2.27
C PHE A 68 -16.32 15.82 -1.65
N ASP A 69 -16.89 16.97 -1.27
CA ASP A 69 -18.16 17.10 -0.51
C ASP A 69 -18.29 16.10 0.66
N ASN A 70 -17.17 15.87 1.35
CA ASN A 70 -17.04 14.81 2.35
C ASN A 70 -15.97 15.16 3.39
N GLY A 71 -16.42 15.50 4.60
CA GLY A 71 -15.52 15.91 5.69
C GLY A 71 -14.48 14.87 6.11
N GLN A 72 -14.81 13.58 6.06
CA GLN A 72 -13.88 12.51 6.45
C GLN A 72 -12.80 12.27 5.38
N LEU A 73 -13.20 12.18 4.11
CA LEU A 73 -12.25 12.08 3.00
C LEU A 73 -11.40 13.34 2.88
N GLY A 74 -11.99 14.50 3.18
CA GLY A 74 -11.28 15.77 3.28
C GLY A 74 -10.16 15.76 4.32
N ALA A 75 -10.50 15.48 5.58
CA ALA A 75 -9.52 15.42 6.68
C ALA A 75 -8.43 14.36 6.43
N LEU A 76 -8.77 13.25 5.77
CA LEU A 76 -7.81 12.23 5.34
C LEU A 76 -6.81 12.79 4.32
N ILE A 77 -7.27 13.35 3.20
CA ILE A 77 -6.37 13.85 2.14
C ILE A 77 -5.55 15.07 2.62
N SER A 78 -6.10 15.92 3.50
CA SER A 78 -5.35 16.99 4.16
C SER A 78 -4.17 16.43 4.99
N ARG A 79 -4.41 15.45 5.87
CA ARG A 79 -3.32 14.81 6.66
C ARG A 79 -2.27 14.12 5.78
N VAL A 80 -2.70 13.53 4.66
CA VAL A 80 -1.81 12.88 3.68
C VAL A 80 -0.87 13.88 2.99
N GLN A 81 -1.29 15.12 2.75
CA GLN A 81 -0.44 16.13 2.12
C GLN A 81 0.37 16.97 3.11
N SER A 82 -0.20 17.35 4.26
CA SER A 82 0.46 18.25 5.22
C SER A 82 1.73 17.66 5.87
N ALA A 83 1.97 16.36 5.70
CA ALA A 83 3.23 15.72 6.01
C ALA A 83 3.76 14.98 4.78
N SER A 84 5.04 15.22 4.45
CA SER A 84 5.75 14.60 3.31
C SER A 84 6.93 13.72 3.72
N ILE A 85 7.13 13.48 5.03
CA ILE A 85 8.25 12.69 5.58
C ILE A 85 7.79 11.74 6.72
N SER A 86 6.86 12.15 7.59
CA SER A 86 6.40 11.36 8.75
C SER A 86 5.12 10.54 8.53
N SER A 87 4.32 10.89 7.51
CA SER A 87 2.96 10.36 7.27
C SER A 87 2.90 9.08 6.45
N GLY A 88 4.03 8.51 6.04
CA GLY A 88 4.05 7.20 5.37
C GLY A 88 3.31 6.16 6.21
N ILE A 89 3.74 6.04 7.46
CA ILE A 89 3.17 5.15 8.49
C ILE A 89 1.72 5.51 8.82
N GLU A 90 1.37 6.81 8.87
CA GLU A 90 0.01 7.23 9.29
C GLU A 90 -1.05 6.95 8.22
N LEU A 91 -0.73 7.20 6.94
CA LEU A 91 -1.60 6.80 5.83
C LEU A 91 -1.68 5.27 5.72
N GLU A 92 -0.58 4.54 5.89
CA GLU A 92 -0.63 3.08 5.89
C GLU A 92 -1.46 2.54 7.06
N GLY A 93 -1.38 3.13 8.25
CA GLY A 93 -2.27 2.81 9.36
C GLY A 93 -3.75 2.96 9.01
N LEU A 94 -4.13 4.07 8.36
CA LEU A 94 -5.52 4.35 7.96
C LEU A 94 -6.00 3.49 6.77
N ILE A 95 -5.10 3.08 5.88
CA ILE A 95 -5.40 2.10 4.82
C ILE A 95 -5.59 0.71 5.43
N ILE A 96 -4.66 0.26 6.28
CA ILE A 96 -4.71 -1.04 6.96
C ILE A 96 -5.97 -1.16 7.83
N GLU A 97 -6.28 -0.13 8.62
CA GLU A 97 -7.49 -0.05 9.47
C GLU A 97 -8.76 -0.30 8.65
N LYS A 98 -8.89 0.34 7.48
CA LYS A 98 -10.07 0.24 6.60
C LYS A 98 -10.05 -0.95 5.63
N SER A 99 -8.90 -1.59 5.41
CA SER A 99 -8.76 -2.76 4.56
C SER A 99 -9.17 -4.06 5.28
N ASP A 100 -9.36 -5.14 4.53
CA ASP A 100 -9.45 -6.50 5.06
C ASP A 100 -8.07 -7.15 5.34
N LEU A 101 -7.00 -6.37 5.21
CA LEU A 101 -5.60 -6.76 5.44
C LEU A 101 -5.13 -6.37 6.85
N PHE A 102 -4.33 -7.22 7.48
CA PHE A 102 -3.63 -6.96 8.74
C PHE A 102 -2.15 -7.29 8.60
N LEU A 103 -1.26 -6.37 9.00
CA LEU A 103 0.18 -6.61 9.06
C LEU A 103 0.58 -7.07 10.48
N VAL A 104 0.96 -8.34 10.60
CA VAL A 104 1.38 -8.95 11.87
C VAL A 104 2.72 -8.40 12.33
N GLN A 105 2.79 -7.91 13.57
CA GLN A 105 3.95 -7.22 14.13
C GLN A 105 4.72 -8.09 15.15
N THR A 106 4.02 -8.93 15.91
CA THR A 106 4.62 -9.72 17.01
C THR A 106 4.62 -11.23 16.73
N VAL A 107 5.51 -11.96 17.42
CA VAL A 107 5.60 -13.42 17.34
C VAL A 107 4.35 -14.05 17.96
N GLU A 108 3.86 -13.44 19.03
CA GLU A 108 2.69 -13.84 19.81
C GLU A 108 1.41 -13.75 18.97
N GLU A 109 1.24 -12.68 18.18
CA GLU A 109 0.21 -12.57 17.15
C GLU A 109 0.32 -13.70 16.12
N MET A 110 1.51 -13.88 15.53
CA MET A 110 1.75 -14.92 14.51
C MET A 110 1.43 -16.32 15.03
N GLU A 111 1.93 -16.70 16.20
CA GLU A 111 1.75 -18.05 16.73
C GLU A 111 0.29 -18.30 17.14
N SER A 112 -0.40 -17.30 17.70
CA SER A 112 -1.84 -17.36 18.01
C SER A 112 -2.70 -17.49 16.74
N LEU A 113 -2.41 -16.69 15.71
CA LEU A 113 -3.09 -16.70 14.41
C LEU A 113 -2.88 -18.02 13.65
N LEU A 114 -1.65 -18.54 13.66
CA LEU A 114 -1.28 -19.75 12.94
C LEU A 114 -1.69 -21.06 13.63
N THR A 115 -2.10 -21.01 14.90
CA THR A 115 -2.59 -22.18 15.65
C THR A 115 -4.11 -22.18 15.82
N ASN A 116 -4.65 -21.18 16.50
CA ASN A 116 -6.05 -21.20 16.95
C ASN A 116 -6.91 -20.15 16.24
N GLY A 117 -6.37 -18.98 15.89
CA GLY A 117 -6.96 -18.05 14.92
C GLY A 117 -8.31 -17.39 15.28
N GLU A 118 -8.91 -17.67 16.45
CA GLU A 118 -10.25 -17.21 16.83
C GLU A 118 -10.36 -15.68 17.07
N LYS A 119 -9.32 -15.06 17.63
CA LYS A 119 -9.31 -13.62 18.02
C LYS A 119 -9.03 -12.65 16.85
N PHE A 120 -9.22 -13.10 15.62
CA PHE A 120 -8.72 -12.45 14.41
C PHE A 120 -9.86 -12.37 13.38
N ASP A 121 -10.30 -11.17 13.03
CA ASP A 121 -11.55 -10.89 12.29
C ASP A 121 -11.34 -10.53 10.80
N LYS A 122 -10.23 -9.85 10.47
CA LYS A 122 -9.80 -9.52 9.10
C LYS A 122 -9.68 -10.78 8.20
N LYS A 123 -9.73 -10.60 6.88
CA LYS A 123 -9.69 -11.73 5.91
C LYS A 123 -8.27 -12.15 5.57
N THR A 124 -7.34 -11.19 5.52
CA THR A 124 -5.97 -11.37 5.05
C THR A 124 -4.96 -10.94 6.11
N TYR A 125 -3.96 -11.77 6.35
CA TYR A 125 -2.85 -11.45 7.26
C TYR A 125 -1.53 -11.56 6.54
N LEU A 126 -0.75 -10.47 6.52
CA LEU A 126 0.62 -10.43 6.02
C LEU A 126 1.57 -10.59 7.22
N ILE A 127 2.45 -11.59 7.16
CA ILE A 127 3.39 -11.94 8.23
C ILE A 127 4.81 -11.79 7.67
N PRO A 128 5.56 -10.72 8.02
CA PRO A 128 6.86 -10.45 7.42
C PRO A 128 7.96 -11.35 8.02
N LYS A 129 9.00 -11.64 7.22
CA LYS A 129 10.15 -12.50 7.57
C LYS A 129 10.73 -12.28 8.96
N LYS A 130 10.79 -11.03 9.43
CA LYS A 130 11.30 -10.64 10.76
C LYS A 130 10.55 -11.36 11.90
N VAL A 131 9.23 -11.54 11.77
CA VAL A 131 8.40 -12.23 12.77
C VAL A 131 8.63 -13.74 12.67
N VAL A 132 8.57 -14.29 11.45
CA VAL A 132 8.78 -15.73 11.17
C VAL A 132 10.13 -16.23 11.71
N LYS A 133 11.20 -15.46 11.46
CA LYS A 133 12.58 -15.76 11.92
C LYS A 133 12.72 -15.78 13.44
N ASN A 134 11.94 -14.96 14.15
CA ASN A 134 12.01 -14.82 15.60
C ASN A 134 11.10 -15.82 16.34
N SER A 135 10.09 -16.40 15.69
CA SER A 135 9.23 -17.44 16.25
C SER A 135 10.03 -18.68 16.65
N PRO A 136 10.05 -19.09 17.94
CA PRO A 136 10.70 -20.33 18.34
C PRO A 136 10.10 -21.57 17.67
N LYS A 137 8.79 -21.52 17.34
CA LYS A 137 8.02 -22.61 16.74
C LYS A 137 8.14 -22.73 15.21
N PHE A 138 8.21 -21.60 14.49
CA PHE A 138 8.10 -21.56 13.02
C PHE A 138 9.36 -21.05 12.29
N ARG A 139 10.42 -20.67 13.02
CA ARG A 139 11.72 -20.36 12.42
C ARG A 139 12.34 -21.60 11.76
N PHE A 140 12.98 -21.40 10.61
CA PHE A 140 13.65 -22.47 9.86
C PHE A 140 14.96 -21.96 9.25
N LYS A 141 15.78 -22.85 8.70
CA LYS A 141 17.10 -22.51 8.11
C LYS A 141 17.01 -21.48 6.98
N TYR A 142 15.89 -21.50 6.24
CA TYR A 142 15.57 -20.54 5.19
C TYR A 142 14.11 -20.15 5.34
N GLU A 143 13.84 -18.90 5.74
CA GLU A 143 12.50 -18.35 5.89
C GLU A 143 12.09 -17.65 4.58
N PRO A 144 10.80 -17.64 4.18
CA PRO A 144 10.31 -16.80 3.08
C PRO A 144 10.40 -15.31 3.45
N ASP A 145 10.21 -14.43 2.47
CA ASP A 145 10.07 -12.99 2.73
C ASP A 145 8.76 -12.66 3.46
N TYR A 146 7.68 -13.39 3.16
CA TYR A 146 6.38 -13.25 3.82
C TYR A 146 5.65 -14.58 3.95
N LEU A 147 4.72 -14.64 4.90
CA LEU A 147 3.55 -15.52 4.81
C LEU A 147 2.31 -14.66 4.57
N ILE A 148 1.38 -15.12 3.74
CA ILE A 148 0.05 -14.52 3.59
C ILE A 148 -1.00 -15.57 3.99
N LEU A 149 -1.75 -15.31 5.06
CA LEU A 149 -2.89 -16.15 5.45
C LEU A 149 -4.18 -15.53 4.92
N LYS A 150 -4.90 -16.28 4.07
CA LYS A 150 -6.32 -16.04 3.76
C LYS A 150 -7.18 -16.87 4.72
N LYS A 151 -7.95 -16.22 5.59
CA LYS A 151 -8.84 -16.92 6.53
C LYS A 151 -10.02 -17.60 5.83
N GLU A 152 -10.66 -16.94 4.87
CA GLU A 152 -11.81 -17.48 4.13
C GLU A 152 -11.48 -18.81 3.43
N THR A 153 -10.39 -18.84 2.66
CA THR A 153 -9.94 -20.03 1.92
C THR A 153 -9.03 -20.95 2.74
N LYS A 154 -8.85 -20.68 4.04
CA LYS A 154 -7.93 -21.38 4.97
C LYS A 154 -6.57 -21.71 4.36
N THR A 155 -5.99 -20.77 3.62
CA THR A 155 -4.80 -20.98 2.78
C THR A 155 -3.66 -20.08 3.24
N LEU A 156 -2.48 -20.67 3.46
CA LEU A 156 -1.25 -20.01 3.88
C LEU A 156 -0.24 -20.02 2.72
N TYR A 157 0.03 -18.85 2.13
CA TYR A 157 0.98 -18.68 1.04
C TYR A 157 2.37 -18.35 1.58
N ILE A 158 3.32 -19.24 1.32
CA ILE A 158 4.75 -19.09 1.64
C ILE A 158 5.40 -18.32 0.49
N THR A 159 5.81 -17.08 0.76
CA THR A 159 5.90 -16.04 -0.28
C THR A 159 7.31 -15.46 -0.43
N GLU A 160 7.80 -15.48 -1.67
CA GLU A 160 9.04 -14.83 -2.10
C GLU A 160 8.70 -13.66 -3.04
N LEU A 161 9.27 -12.48 -2.81
CA LEU A 161 9.13 -11.33 -3.70
C LEU A 161 10.43 -11.04 -4.46
N LYS A 162 10.31 -10.76 -5.76
CA LYS A 162 11.37 -10.21 -6.62
C LYS A 162 10.84 -8.96 -7.32
N ASP A 163 11.73 -8.04 -7.66
CA ASP A 163 11.35 -6.82 -8.39
C ASP A 163 11.08 -7.10 -9.88
N GLY A 164 12.06 -7.68 -10.59
CA GLY A 164 12.00 -7.95 -12.03
C GLY A 164 12.60 -9.31 -12.43
N ASP A 165 12.90 -9.49 -13.72
CA ASP A 165 13.29 -10.77 -14.33
C ASP A 165 14.81 -10.96 -14.60
N ASN A 166 15.67 -10.10 -14.04
CA ASN A 166 17.13 -10.30 -14.00
C ASN A 166 17.52 -11.32 -12.89
N PHE A 167 17.15 -12.59 -13.10
CA PHE A 167 17.43 -13.67 -12.15
C PHE A 167 18.90 -14.12 -12.17
N ASP A 168 19.59 -14.09 -11.02
CA ASP A 168 20.78 -14.93 -10.85
C ASP A 168 20.36 -16.40 -10.94
N THR A 169 20.85 -17.05 -12.00
CA THR A 169 20.35 -18.36 -12.39
C THR A 169 20.73 -19.49 -11.44
N LYS A 170 21.66 -19.28 -10.50
CA LYS A 170 21.97 -20.22 -9.40
C LYS A 170 21.14 -19.89 -8.16
N LYS A 171 21.03 -18.60 -7.82
CA LYS A 171 20.27 -18.08 -6.67
C LYS A 171 18.81 -18.55 -6.74
N SER A 172 18.10 -18.31 -7.84
CA SER A 172 16.67 -18.62 -7.94
C SER A 172 16.33 -20.12 -7.97
N SER A 173 17.27 -21.00 -8.35
CA SER A 173 17.09 -22.44 -8.13
C SER A 173 17.18 -22.84 -6.66
N GLY A 174 18.04 -22.19 -5.86
CA GLY A 174 18.11 -22.41 -4.42
C GLY A 174 16.92 -21.81 -3.67
N GLU A 175 16.46 -20.62 -4.07
CA GLU A 175 15.25 -19.98 -3.54
C GLU A 175 14.02 -20.89 -3.69
N ALA A 176 13.82 -21.49 -4.88
CA ALA A 176 12.74 -22.44 -5.11
C ALA A 176 12.79 -23.69 -4.20
N GLU A 177 13.99 -24.20 -3.90
CA GLU A 177 14.16 -25.35 -2.99
C GLU A 177 13.93 -24.95 -1.52
N SER A 178 14.48 -23.83 -1.07
CA SER A 178 14.25 -23.26 0.26
C SER A 178 12.77 -23.09 0.57
N LEU A 179 11.97 -22.59 -0.38
CA LEU A 179 10.51 -22.46 -0.24
C LEU A 179 9.82 -23.82 -0.05
N ARG A 180 10.31 -24.89 -0.70
CA ARG A 180 9.79 -26.27 -0.52
C ARG A 180 10.16 -26.84 0.85
N GLN A 181 11.41 -26.64 1.29
CA GLN A 181 11.87 -27.08 2.60
C GLN A 181 11.07 -26.37 3.72
N PHE A 182 10.91 -25.04 3.63
CA PHE A 182 10.08 -24.28 4.57
C PHE A 182 8.61 -24.71 4.54
N LYS A 183 8.03 -24.89 3.34
CA LYS A 183 6.63 -25.34 3.18
C LYS A 183 6.36 -26.63 3.94
N ASN A 184 7.24 -27.62 3.81
CA ASN A 184 7.04 -28.92 4.46
C ASN A 184 7.05 -28.73 5.99
N HIS A 185 8.08 -28.07 6.52
CA HIS A 185 8.23 -27.79 7.96
C HIS A 185 7.02 -27.05 8.57
N ILE A 186 6.52 -25.98 7.94
CA ILE A 186 5.38 -25.24 8.48
C ILE A 186 4.06 -26.01 8.32
N SER A 187 3.90 -26.83 7.27
CA SER A 187 2.65 -27.56 7.00
C SER A 187 2.30 -28.61 8.05
N GLU A 188 3.28 -29.15 8.77
CA GLU A 188 3.07 -30.07 9.89
C GLU A 188 2.53 -29.38 11.15
N ASN A 189 2.59 -28.03 11.20
CA ASN A 189 2.40 -27.24 12.41
C ASN A 189 1.23 -26.23 12.35
N VAL A 190 0.45 -26.22 11.26
CA VAL A 190 -0.67 -25.27 11.03
C VAL A 190 -1.92 -25.96 10.44
N PRO A 191 -3.16 -25.51 10.78
CA PRO A 191 -4.40 -26.10 10.28
C PRO A 191 -4.83 -25.54 8.90
N TYR A 192 -3.87 -25.13 8.07
CA TYR A 192 -4.10 -24.39 6.82
C TYR A 192 -3.47 -25.08 5.60
N LYS A 193 -4.13 -24.95 4.44
CA LYS A 193 -3.58 -25.40 3.16
C LYS A 193 -2.35 -24.56 2.81
N THR A 194 -1.16 -25.16 2.81
CA THR A 194 0.06 -24.43 2.45
C THR A 194 0.28 -24.39 0.94
N LEU A 195 0.52 -23.21 0.38
CA LEU A 195 0.89 -22.97 -1.02
C LEU A 195 2.20 -22.16 -1.08
N ILE A 196 2.87 -22.19 -2.23
CA ILE A 196 4.05 -21.35 -2.48
C ILE A 196 3.65 -20.26 -3.47
N LEU A 197 4.10 -19.05 -3.20
CA LEU A 197 3.89 -17.88 -4.04
C LEU A 197 5.25 -17.26 -4.38
N VAL A 198 5.53 -17.14 -5.67
CA VAL A 198 6.71 -16.44 -6.18
C VAL A 198 6.23 -15.30 -7.05
N CYS A 199 6.32 -14.09 -6.50
CA CYS A 199 5.93 -12.86 -7.17
C CYS A 199 7.15 -12.21 -7.84
N CYS A 200 6.98 -11.73 -9.06
CA CYS A 200 7.92 -10.77 -9.68
C CYS A 200 7.13 -9.50 -9.98
N PHE A 201 7.31 -8.49 -9.14
CA PHE A 201 6.31 -7.43 -8.97
C PHE A 201 6.13 -6.57 -10.23
N ASN A 202 7.23 -6.19 -10.88
CA ASN A 202 7.19 -5.43 -12.13
C ASN A 202 7.06 -6.31 -13.39
N GLN A 203 6.81 -7.63 -13.24
CA GLN A 203 6.61 -8.56 -14.35
C GLN A 203 5.13 -8.84 -14.61
N THR A 204 4.72 -8.74 -15.87
CA THR A 204 3.34 -9.02 -16.33
C THR A 204 3.18 -10.38 -17.02
N ASP A 205 4.27 -11.04 -17.45
CA ASP A 205 4.22 -12.37 -18.07
C ASP A 205 4.75 -13.47 -17.12
N LYS A 206 3.83 -14.29 -16.59
CA LYS A 206 4.16 -15.49 -15.79
C LYS A 206 5.16 -16.43 -16.46
N LYS A 207 5.15 -16.54 -17.80
CA LYS A 207 6.08 -17.44 -18.51
C LYS A 207 7.52 -17.01 -18.33
N LYS A 208 7.80 -15.69 -18.23
CA LYS A 208 9.13 -15.18 -17.88
C LYS A 208 9.51 -15.49 -16.44
N ILE A 209 8.58 -15.37 -15.50
CA ILE A 209 8.78 -15.73 -14.08
C ILE A 209 9.19 -17.21 -13.95
N ILE A 210 8.39 -18.12 -14.54
CA ILE A 210 8.62 -19.56 -14.52
C ILE A 210 9.96 -19.92 -15.21
N LYS A 211 10.25 -19.30 -16.37
CA LYS A 211 11.51 -19.48 -17.11
C LYS A 211 12.72 -18.99 -16.31
N GLY A 212 12.59 -17.87 -15.61
CA GLY A 212 13.62 -17.30 -14.73
C GLY A 212 13.99 -18.23 -13.58
N PHE A 213 12.96 -18.78 -12.92
CA PHE A 213 13.10 -19.87 -11.96
C PHE A 213 13.40 -21.24 -12.59
N LYS A 214 13.86 -21.30 -13.86
CA LYS A 214 14.24 -22.53 -14.59
C LYS A 214 13.19 -23.64 -14.58
N ASN A 215 11.90 -23.29 -14.52
CA ASN A 215 10.77 -24.22 -14.34
C ASN A 215 10.87 -25.05 -13.04
N LYS A 216 11.55 -24.55 -11.99
CA LYS A 216 11.57 -25.13 -10.63
C LYS A 216 10.37 -24.73 -9.79
N ILE A 217 9.64 -23.70 -10.23
CA ILE A 217 8.30 -23.35 -9.75
C ILE A 217 7.27 -23.78 -10.80
N LYS A 218 6.05 -24.04 -10.36
CA LYS A 218 4.93 -24.40 -11.22
C LYS A 218 4.14 -23.17 -11.70
N PRO A 219 3.29 -23.28 -12.73
CA PRO A 219 2.44 -22.17 -13.18
C PRO A 219 1.50 -21.63 -12.11
N GLU A 220 0.97 -22.49 -11.23
CA GLU A 220 0.10 -22.07 -10.11
C GLU A 220 0.85 -21.42 -8.93
N GLU A 221 2.19 -21.41 -8.96
CA GLU A 221 3.04 -20.80 -7.93
C GLU A 221 3.62 -19.44 -8.39
N ALA A 222 3.52 -19.09 -9.67
CA ALA A 222 4.03 -17.84 -10.24
C ALA A 222 2.97 -16.74 -10.26
N PHE A 223 3.30 -15.55 -9.77
CA PHE A 223 2.38 -14.41 -9.63
C PHE A 223 3.00 -13.13 -10.20
N THR A 224 2.19 -12.33 -10.88
CA THR A 224 2.51 -10.94 -11.24
C THR A 224 2.28 -10.00 -10.07
N GLY A 225 2.81 -8.77 -10.11
CA GLY A 225 2.54 -7.76 -9.08
C GLY A 225 1.06 -7.40 -8.94
N GLN A 226 0.29 -7.44 -10.03
CA GLN A 226 -1.17 -7.24 -10.01
C GLN A 226 -1.87 -8.35 -9.22
N GLU A 227 -1.61 -9.62 -9.55
CA GLU A 227 -2.24 -10.75 -8.85
C GLU A 227 -1.82 -10.84 -7.39
N PHE A 228 -0.62 -10.35 -7.06
CA PHE A 228 -0.19 -10.20 -5.67
C PHE A 228 -1.00 -9.12 -4.94
N CYS A 229 -1.23 -7.96 -5.54
CA CYS A 229 -2.11 -6.90 -5.01
C CYS A 229 -3.55 -7.38 -4.80
N GLU A 230 -4.12 -8.04 -5.82
CA GLU A 230 -5.44 -8.67 -5.75
C GLU A 230 -5.50 -9.71 -4.62
N LEU A 231 -4.45 -10.53 -4.44
CA LEU A 231 -4.37 -11.48 -3.34
C LEU A 231 -4.30 -10.79 -1.97
N ILE A 232 -3.61 -9.66 -1.81
CA ILE A 232 -3.55 -8.94 -0.52
C ILE A 232 -4.69 -7.94 -0.31
N GLU A 233 -5.73 -7.96 -1.16
CA GLU A 233 -6.92 -7.10 -1.09
C GLU A 233 -6.62 -5.59 -1.19
N LEU A 234 -5.48 -5.22 -1.80
CA LEU A 234 -5.11 -3.83 -2.08
C LEU A 234 -5.37 -3.50 -3.55
N LEU A 235 -6.32 -2.60 -3.79
CA LEU A 235 -6.81 -2.27 -5.13
C LEU A 235 -5.92 -1.27 -5.90
N LYS A 236 -4.86 -0.72 -5.28
CA LYS A 236 -3.89 0.17 -5.94
C LYS A 236 -2.48 -0.38 -5.84
N ILE A 237 -1.80 -0.45 -6.99
CA ILE A 237 -0.43 -0.97 -7.08
C ILE A 237 0.58 -0.05 -6.38
N GLU A 238 0.27 1.24 -6.23
CA GLU A 238 1.01 2.24 -5.46
C GLU A 238 0.97 1.94 -3.95
N GLU A 239 -0.20 1.54 -3.43
CA GLU A 239 -0.38 1.19 -2.01
C GLU A 239 0.34 -0.13 -1.70
N CYS A 240 0.25 -1.12 -2.60
CA CYS A 240 1.09 -2.31 -2.56
C CYS A 240 2.58 -1.96 -2.56
N ARG A 241 3.03 -1.11 -3.50
CA ARG A 241 4.44 -0.70 -3.62
C ARG A 241 4.93 -0.02 -2.37
N LYS A 242 4.12 0.83 -1.73
CA LYS A 242 4.52 1.56 -0.53
C LYS A 242 4.70 0.62 0.67
N ILE A 243 3.75 -0.28 0.92
CA ILE A 243 3.86 -1.34 1.94
C ILE A 243 5.05 -2.27 1.64
N ILE A 244 5.25 -2.63 0.37
CA ILE A 244 6.41 -3.41 -0.07
C ILE A 244 7.71 -2.63 0.20
N LEU A 245 7.77 -1.32 -0.03
CA LEU A 245 8.96 -0.49 0.20
C LEU A 245 9.26 -0.26 1.69
N GLU A 246 8.26 0.07 2.52
CA GLU A 246 8.46 0.23 3.97
C GLU A 246 8.92 -1.08 4.62
N ILE A 247 8.50 -2.25 4.11
CA ILE A 247 8.97 -3.56 4.61
C ILE A 247 10.28 -4.01 3.93
N LEU A 248 10.49 -3.76 2.62
CA LEU A 248 11.74 -4.11 1.92
C LEU A 248 12.93 -3.30 2.43
N GLN A 249 12.74 -2.13 3.03
CA GLN A 249 13.82 -1.40 3.74
C GLN A 249 14.46 -2.21 4.89
N THR A 250 13.88 -3.36 5.29
CA THR A 250 14.56 -4.33 6.16
C THR A 250 15.66 -5.16 5.47
N LYS A 251 15.77 -5.10 4.14
CA LYS A 251 16.93 -5.52 3.34
C LYS A 251 17.65 -4.25 2.85
N GLY A 252 18.94 -4.12 3.17
CA GLY A 252 19.77 -2.98 2.81
C GLY A 252 20.21 -2.93 1.33
N GLU A 253 19.33 -3.27 0.39
CA GLU A 253 19.57 -3.16 -1.06
C GLU A 253 18.77 -1.94 -1.57
N ARG A 254 19.48 -0.96 -2.14
CA ARG A 254 18.85 0.24 -2.74
C ARG A 254 18.20 -0.13 -4.08
N LEU A 255 17.15 0.62 -4.44
CA LEU A 255 16.67 0.81 -5.81
C LEU A 255 17.80 1.39 -6.69
#